data_AF-A0A6B1HZY7-F1
#
_entry.id   AF-A0A6B1HZY7-F1
#
_cell.length_a   1.000
_cell.length_b   1.000
_cell.length_c   1.000
_cell.angle_alpha   90.00
_cell.angle_beta   90.00
_cell.angle_gamma   90.00
#
_symmetry.space_group_name_H-M   'P 1'
#
loop_
_entity.id
_entity.type
_entity.pdbx_description
1 polymer ?
#
loop_
_entity_poly.entity_id
_entity_poly.type
_entity_poly.pdbx_seq_one_letter_code
_entity_poly.pdbx_strand_id
1 'polypeptide(L)'
;MDNYIGRYARSIDSAIVAEIHGDRLMLIHFLWPGAQTLYPIVEDEFGVDDFPERWVRFNRDSTNAVVSFELKGIGGLDGMYQRLKDDETHPLELLAEGKAVEAAVSLKEHSDKIDLPLWAANAFFSSFPTKSEWAVTFFAALAQQYPAEPAAYVHLGRAYVAVGAREKALTAYRKAHSLAPEKEDALLGLRRLDDLGSRRREDEGWSVPYSIDLLLEAPTVREITLVKKRWSERDLSVKDVVIELEAEVAFQHFVGTAAIFSHTVLGSRHFGAVFVHAGAKTASCPILMEIKGVSSGYFPLDITQGPKILRTLGEESGKFAYVIPCLRGETMIFGEHRFESEGNRTNAWDGAADDAIALLSVALRMIPEVDPSRIYCSGKSSGGTVALLAGQRDHRIKGVLAWSAPTDWFALMTYGG
;
A
#
# COMPACT_ATOMS: atom_id res chain seq x y z
N MET A 1 18.58 -26.20 12.72
CA MET A 1 18.35 -24.74 12.70
C MET A 1 17.78 -24.24 14.04
N ASP A 2 17.33 -25.12 14.92
CA ASP A 2 16.64 -24.77 16.17
C ASP A 2 17.41 -23.81 17.08
N ASN A 3 18.74 -23.84 17.04
CA ASN A 3 19.61 -22.92 17.78
C ASN A 3 19.40 -21.43 17.42
N TYR A 4 18.77 -21.12 16.28
CA TYR A 4 18.46 -19.76 15.86
C TYR A 4 17.07 -19.29 16.31
N ILE A 5 16.20 -20.21 16.76
CA ILE A 5 14.87 -19.86 17.26
C ILE A 5 15.03 -19.06 18.55
N GLY A 6 14.34 -17.93 18.63
CA GLY A 6 14.34 -17.11 19.82
C GLY A 6 13.85 -15.70 19.55
N ARG A 7 13.91 -14.89 20.61
CA ARG A 7 13.51 -13.49 20.59
C ARG A 7 14.76 -12.63 20.63
N TYR A 8 14.74 -11.57 19.83
CA TYR A 8 15.89 -10.71 19.64
C TYR A 8 15.48 -9.25 19.60
N ALA A 9 16.24 -8.36 20.22
CA ALA A 9 15.99 -6.93 20.20
C ALA A 9 17.27 -6.14 19.89
N ARG A 10 17.15 -5.12 19.04
CA ARG A 10 18.22 -4.14 18.80
C ARG A 10 18.10 -2.97 19.77
N SER A 11 16.87 -2.62 20.11
CA SER A 11 16.49 -1.46 20.89
C SER A 11 15.04 -1.61 21.35
N ILE A 12 14.62 -0.75 22.27
CA ILE A 12 13.28 -0.77 22.88
C ILE A 12 12.13 -0.60 21.86
N ASP A 13 12.44 -0.07 20.68
CA ASP A 13 11.54 0.15 19.54
C ASP A 13 11.65 -0.93 18.44
N SER A 14 12.52 -1.93 18.60
CA SER A 14 12.87 -2.86 17.52
C SER A 14 13.15 -4.26 18.05
N ALA A 15 12.15 -5.14 17.93
CA ALA A 15 12.23 -6.54 18.34
C ALA A 15 11.72 -7.48 17.25
N ILE A 16 12.35 -8.65 17.17
CA ILE A 16 12.13 -9.68 16.15
C ILE A 16 12.04 -11.05 16.84
N VAL A 17 11.11 -11.88 16.38
CA VAL A 17 11.09 -13.32 16.68
C VAL A 17 11.67 -14.06 15.48
N ALA A 18 12.61 -14.96 15.74
CA ALA A 18 13.10 -15.92 14.77
C ALA A 18 12.40 -17.27 15.00
N GLU A 19 11.73 -17.78 13.98
CA GLU A 19 11.01 -19.05 13.99
C GLU A 19 11.39 -19.92 12.79
N ILE A 20 11.14 -21.22 12.87
CA ILE A 20 11.35 -22.14 11.76
C ILE A 20 10.00 -22.55 11.18
N HIS A 21 9.85 -22.41 9.88
CA HIS A 21 8.72 -22.93 9.13
C HIS A 21 9.24 -23.78 7.97
N GLY A 22 9.08 -25.10 8.08
CA GLY A 22 9.64 -26.05 7.12
C GLY A 22 11.17 -26.06 7.18
N ASP A 23 11.81 -25.79 6.05
CA ASP A 23 13.26 -25.70 5.88
C ASP A 23 13.79 -24.26 5.90
N ARG A 24 12.92 -23.28 6.20
CA ARG A 24 13.26 -21.85 6.20
C ARG A 24 13.25 -21.27 7.61
N LEU A 25 14.15 -20.32 7.82
CA LEU A 25 14.14 -19.44 8.98
C LEU A 25 13.27 -18.22 8.65
N MET A 26 12.38 -17.83 9.56
CA MET A 26 11.51 -16.68 9.40
C MET A 26 11.79 -15.65 10.49
N LEU A 27 11.96 -14.40 10.09
CA LEU A 27 12.01 -13.27 11.02
C LEU A 27 10.69 -12.52 11.02
N ILE A 28 10.08 -12.39 12.19
CA ILE A 28 8.79 -11.74 12.40
C ILE A 28 9.03 -10.52 13.28
N HIS A 29 8.85 -9.31 12.72
CA HIS A 29 9.04 -8.07 13.47
C HIS A 29 7.73 -7.64 14.15
N PHE A 30 7.76 -7.30 15.44
CA PHE A 30 6.54 -7.07 16.23
C PHE A 30 5.66 -5.91 15.75
N LEU A 31 6.22 -4.94 15.02
CA LEU A 31 5.47 -3.80 14.46
C LEU A 31 5.27 -3.88 12.95
N TRP A 32 5.64 -4.99 12.30
CA TRP A 32 5.44 -5.19 10.87
C TRP A 32 4.63 -6.48 10.65
N PRO A 33 3.44 -6.42 10.02
CA PRO A 33 2.62 -7.62 9.81
C PRO A 33 3.23 -8.67 8.86
N GLY A 34 4.36 -8.37 8.20
CA GLY A 34 5.05 -9.30 7.31
C GLY A 34 6.12 -10.12 8.03
N ALA A 35 6.40 -11.31 7.49
CA ALA A 35 7.54 -12.12 7.91
C ALA A 35 8.58 -12.16 6.78
N GLN A 36 9.86 -12.10 7.15
CA GLN A 36 10.96 -12.25 6.23
C GLN A 36 11.45 -13.69 6.25
N THR A 37 11.22 -14.41 5.16
CA THR A 37 11.76 -15.77 4.96
C THR A 37 13.23 -15.69 4.55
N LEU A 38 14.03 -16.59 5.11
CA LEU A 38 15.46 -16.67 4.91
C LEU A 38 15.91 -18.09 4.55
N TYR A 39 16.94 -18.20 3.71
CA TYR A 39 17.58 -19.47 3.35
C TYR A 39 19.02 -19.53 3.86
N PRO A 40 19.52 -20.72 4.23
CA PRO A 40 20.91 -20.86 4.66
C PRO A 40 21.87 -20.62 3.49
N ILE A 41 22.86 -19.75 3.68
CA ILE A 41 23.97 -19.55 2.73
C ILE A 41 25.16 -20.39 3.18
N VAL A 42 25.61 -20.16 4.40
CA VAL A 42 26.68 -20.89 5.10
C VAL A 42 26.30 -21.02 6.57
N GLU A 43 27.16 -21.63 7.39
CA GLU A 43 26.94 -21.69 8.84
C GLU A 43 26.75 -20.28 9.42
N ASP A 44 25.72 -20.12 10.25
CA ASP A 44 25.30 -18.86 10.89
C ASP A 44 24.92 -17.70 9.94
N GLU A 45 24.93 -17.87 8.61
CA GLU A 45 24.57 -16.82 7.65
C GLU A 45 23.42 -17.23 6.73
N PHE A 46 22.44 -16.35 6.63
CA PHE A 46 21.20 -16.57 5.90
C PHE A 46 20.93 -15.43 4.92
N GLY A 47 20.43 -15.77 3.74
CA GLY A 47 20.06 -14.83 2.67
C GLY A 47 18.56 -14.64 2.54
N VAL A 48 18.17 -13.59 1.83
CA VAL A 48 16.79 -13.37 1.36
C VAL A 48 16.68 -13.79 -0.10
N ASP A 49 15.68 -14.61 -0.45
CA ASP A 49 15.44 -15.03 -1.84
C ASP A 49 15.38 -13.81 -2.76
N ASP A 50 16.03 -13.89 -3.93
CA ASP A 50 16.11 -12.83 -4.97
C ASP A 50 16.83 -11.53 -4.59
N PHE A 51 17.41 -11.42 -3.38
CA PHE A 51 18.10 -10.22 -2.91
C PHE A 51 19.45 -10.54 -2.25
N PRO A 52 20.51 -10.81 -3.04
CA PRO A 52 21.81 -11.27 -2.54
C PRO A 52 22.53 -10.24 -1.66
N GLU A 53 22.15 -8.97 -1.72
CA GLU A 53 22.67 -7.92 -0.86
C GLU A 53 22.10 -7.94 0.56
N ARG A 54 21.06 -8.74 0.81
CA ARG A 54 20.33 -8.82 2.08
C ARG A 54 20.63 -10.12 2.79
N TRP A 55 20.98 -10.00 4.05
CA TRP A 55 21.39 -11.16 4.83
C TRP A 55 21.21 -10.94 6.32
N VAL A 56 21.26 -12.06 7.04
CA VAL A 56 21.26 -12.14 8.50
C VAL A 56 22.41 -13.04 8.91
N ARG A 57 23.28 -12.54 9.79
CA ARG A 57 24.42 -13.29 10.33
C ARG A 57 24.29 -13.43 11.83
N PHE A 58 24.15 -14.65 12.31
CA PHE A 58 24.11 -14.98 13.73
C PHE A 58 25.51 -14.99 14.32
N ASN A 59 25.62 -14.54 15.57
CA ASN A 59 26.86 -14.58 16.32
C ASN A 59 26.70 -15.51 17.51
N ARG A 60 27.76 -16.29 17.75
CA ARG A 60 27.85 -17.23 18.87
C ARG A 60 28.83 -16.74 19.93
N ASP A 61 28.58 -17.10 21.18
CA ASP A 61 29.53 -16.91 22.26
C ASP A 61 30.56 -18.06 22.35
N SER A 62 31.44 -18.00 23.36
CA SER A 62 32.48 -19.02 23.60
C SER A 62 31.91 -20.40 23.99
N THR A 63 30.62 -20.49 24.34
CA THR A 63 29.92 -21.74 24.64
C THR A 63 29.21 -22.32 23.41
N ASN A 64 29.39 -21.70 22.24
CA ASN A 64 28.73 -22.02 20.98
C ASN A 64 27.21 -21.70 20.97
N ALA A 65 26.72 -20.92 21.92
CA ALA A 65 25.32 -20.49 21.97
C ALA A 65 25.10 -19.25 21.10
N VAL A 66 23.98 -19.20 20.37
CA VAL A 66 23.60 -18.01 19.58
C VAL A 66 23.17 -16.90 20.53
N VAL A 67 23.85 -15.76 20.48
CA VAL A 67 23.62 -14.63 21.40
C VAL A 67 23.15 -13.36 20.72
N SER A 68 23.35 -13.23 19.40
CA SER A 68 22.87 -12.08 18.62
C SER A 68 22.80 -12.41 17.14
N PHE A 69 22.26 -11.49 16.35
CA PHE A 69 22.48 -11.46 14.91
C PHE A 69 22.69 -10.03 14.39
N GLU A 70 23.42 -9.90 13.30
CA GLU A 70 23.45 -8.71 12.45
C GLU A 70 22.48 -8.89 11.30
N LEU A 71 21.66 -7.89 11.02
CA LEU A 71 20.72 -7.87 9.90
C LEU A 71 21.05 -6.72 8.96
N LYS A 72 21.05 -6.97 7.65
CA LYS A 72 21.39 -5.98 6.63
C LYS A 72 20.46 -6.03 5.42
N GLY A 73 20.09 -4.85 4.92
CA GLY A 73 19.32 -4.68 3.69
C GLY A 73 17.82 -4.97 3.82
N ILE A 74 17.29 -5.13 5.03
CA ILE A 74 15.86 -5.40 5.26
C ILE A 74 15.22 -4.14 5.87
N GLY A 75 14.74 -3.25 4.99
CA GLY A 75 13.69 -2.25 5.29
C GLY A 75 13.81 -1.45 6.59
N GLY A 76 14.93 -0.76 6.85
CA GLY A 76 15.11 0.09 8.04
C GLY A 76 15.36 -0.68 9.35
N LEU A 77 15.43 -2.00 9.29
CA LEU A 77 15.70 -2.87 10.44
C LEU A 77 17.20 -3.16 10.63
N ASP A 78 18.07 -2.66 9.75
CA ASP A 78 19.51 -2.92 9.73
C ASP A 78 20.18 -2.69 11.09
N GLY A 79 21.00 -3.64 11.54
CA GLY A 79 21.77 -3.51 12.77
C GLY A 79 21.86 -4.80 13.58
N MET A 80 22.37 -4.64 14.80
CA MET A 80 22.67 -5.72 15.72
C MET A 80 21.52 -5.99 16.69
N TYR A 81 20.99 -7.21 16.68
CA TYR A 81 19.95 -7.65 17.60
C TYR A 81 20.52 -8.62 18.62
N GLN A 82 20.37 -8.30 19.91
CA GLN A 82 20.76 -9.17 21.01
C GLN A 82 19.64 -10.15 21.31
N ARG A 83 19.99 -11.41 21.60
CA ARG A 83 19.03 -12.41 22.07
C ARG A 83 18.53 -12.01 23.46
N LEU A 84 17.21 -11.96 23.60
CA LEU A 84 16.55 -11.72 24.88
C LEU A 84 16.60 -12.99 25.74
N LYS A 85 16.72 -12.83 27.05
CA LYS A 85 16.62 -13.95 27.99
C LYS A 85 15.18 -14.39 28.14
N ASP A 86 14.96 -15.65 28.53
CA ASP A 86 13.60 -16.21 28.70
C ASP A 86 12.74 -15.45 29.73
N ASP A 87 13.36 -14.84 30.73
CA ASP A 87 12.71 -14.03 31.76
C ASP A 87 12.60 -12.54 31.40
N GLU A 88 13.26 -12.10 30.34
CA GLU A 88 13.21 -10.73 29.82
C GLU A 88 11.99 -10.57 28.92
N THR A 89 11.14 -9.59 29.22
CA THR A 89 9.95 -9.26 28.41
C THR A 89 10.14 -7.90 27.76
N HIS A 90 10.11 -7.88 26.43
CA HIS A 90 10.19 -6.64 25.65
C HIS A 90 8.81 -5.97 25.58
N PRO A 91 8.71 -4.63 25.64
CA PRO A 91 7.40 -3.96 25.63
C PRO A 91 6.57 -4.20 24.36
N LEU A 92 7.24 -4.43 23.22
CA LEU A 92 6.55 -4.77 21.97
C LEU A 92 5.89 -6.16 22.01
N GLU A 93 6.39 -7.08 22.83
CA GLU A 93 5.76 -8.38 23.07
C GLU A 93 4.47 -8.21 23.85
N LEU A 94 4.52 -7.42 24.92
CA LEU A 94 3.34 -7.08 25.71
C LEU A 94 2.24 -6.45 24.85
N LEU A 95 2.61 -5.58 23.90
CA LEU A 95 1.69 -5.03 22.90
C LEU A 95 1.08 -6.11 22.02
N ALA A 96 1.89 -7.02 21.49
CA ALA A 96 1.44 -8.10 20.61
C ALA A 96 0.58 -9.16 21.33
N GLU A 97 0.76 -9.31 22.65
CA GLU A 97 -0.06 -10.15 23.52
C GLU A 97 -1.36 -9.47 24.00
N GLY A 98 -1.53 -8.18 23.69
CA GLY A 98 -2.68 -7.39 24.14
C GLY A 98 -2.59 -6.90 25.59
N LYS A 99 -1.43 -7.05 26.24
CA LYS A 99 -1.12 -6.51 27.57
C LYS A 99 -0.74 -5.02 27.48
N ALA A 100 -1.62 -4.24 26.89
CA ALA A 100 -1.37 -2.84 26.51
C ALA A 100 -0.99 -1.93 27.69
N VAL A 101 -1.55 -2.14 28.88
CA VAL A 101 -1.23 -1.34 30.07
C VAL A 101 0.20 -1.63 30.55
N GLU A 102 0.57 -2.91 30.64
CA GLU A 102 1.92 -3.34 31.05
C GLU A 102 2.97 -2.83 30.06
N ALA A 103 2.66 -2.91 28.76
CA ALA A 103 3.52 -2.38 27.72
C ALA A 103 3.76 -0.87 27.86
N ALA A 104 2.70 -0.10 28.13
CA ALA A 104 2.81 1.35 28.35
C ALA A 104 3.66 1.69 29.57
N VAL A 105 3.49 0.95 30.68
CA VAL A 105 4.31 1.12 31.89
C VAL A 105 5.78 0.80 31.59
N SER A 106 6.04 -0.34 30.95
CA SER A 106 7.40 -0.76 30.61
C SER A 106 8.10 0.24 29.68
N LEU A 107 7.40 0.80 28.68
CA LEU A 107 7.98 1.82 27.79
C LEU A 107 8.33 3.13 28.52
N LYS A 108 7.52 3.53 29.52
CA LYS A 108 7.80 4.70 30.35
C LYS A 108 9.04 4.51 31.23
N GLU A 109 9.23 3.31 31.77
CA GLU A 109 10.43 3.00 32.57
C GLU A 109 11.73 3.14 31.76
N HIS A 110 11.66 2.96 30.44
CA HIS A 110 12.80 3.10 29.53
C HIS A 110 12.97 4.53 28.99
N SER A 111 11.94 5.37 29.03
CA SER A 111 12.02 6.76 28.58
C SER A 111 11.03 7.65 29.31
N ASP A 112 11.57 8.68 29.99
CA ASP A 112 10.74 9.72 30.61
C ASP A 112 9.98 10.57 29.59
N LYS A 113 10.39 10.54 28.31
CA LYS A 113 9.72 11.26 27.23
C LYS A 113 8.63 10.40 26.63
N ILE A 114 7.45 10.99 26.43
CA ILE A 114 6.31 10.29 25.82
C ILE A 114 6.54 9.90 24.35
N ASP A 115 7.50 10.52 23.65
CA ASP A 115 7.75 10.34 22.22
C ASP A 115 7.89 8.87 21.82
N LEU A 116 8.68 8.10 22.57
CA LEU A 116 8.92 6.69 22.30
C LEU A 116 7.67 5.83 22.57
N PRO A 117 7.04 5.86 23.77
CA PRO A 117 5.80 5.14 24.00
C PRO A 117 4.69 5.49 22.99
N LEU A 118 4.58 6.77 22.62
CA LEU A 118 3.58 7.24 21.66
C LEU A 118 3.87 6.73 20.24
N TRP A 119 5.13 6.77 19.82
CA TRP A 119 5.57 6.21 18.54
C TRP A 119 5.25 4.72 18.48
N ALA A 120 5.60 3.93 19.51
CA ALA A 120 5.38 2.49 19.54
C ALA A 120 3.88 2.14 19.45
N ALA A 121 3.06 2.85 20.21
CA ALA A 121 1.60 2.71 20.17
C ALA A 121 1.01 3.06 18.80
N ASN A 122 1.47 4.17 18.19
CA ASN A 122 0.98 4.59 16.88
C ASN A 122 1.45 3.66 15.76
N ALA A 123 2.68 3.14 15.84
CA ALA A 123 3.18 2.11 14.93
C ALA A 123 2.35 0.84 15.05
N PHE A 124 2.10 0.35 16.27
CA PHE A 124 1.24 -0.81 16.50
C PHE A 124 -0.17 -0.60 15.96
N PHE A 125 -0.80 0.53 16.28
CA PHE A 125 -2.14 0.87 15.82
C PHE A 125 -2.25 0.92 14.29
N SER A 126 -1.24 1.45 13.62
CA SER A 126 -1.20 1.54 12.15
C SER A 126 -0.98 0.18 11.50
N SER A 127 -0.14 -0.66 12.10
CA SER A 127 0.20 -2.00 11.60
C SER A 127 -0.88 -3.05 11.87
N PHE A 128 -1.69 -2.86 12.92
CA PHE A 128 -2.71 -3.81 13.36
C PHE A 128 -4.07 -3.14 13.58
N PRO A 129 -4.74 -2.62 12.53
CA PRO A 129 -6.01 -1.91 12.65
C PRO A 129 -7.13 -2.77 13.26
N THR A 130 -7.08 -4.09 13.09
CA THR A 130 -8.03 -5.04 13.72
C THR A 130 -7.87 -5.14 15.24
N LYS A 131 -6.79 -4.58 15.81
CA LYS A 131 -6.48 -4.55 17.24
C LYS A 131 -6.70 -3.16 17.85
N SER A 132 -7.59 -2.36 17.26
CA SER A 132 -7.87 -0.97 17.69
C SER A 132 -8.26 -0.84 19.18
N GLU A 133 -8.93 -1.84 19.77
CA GLU A 133 -9.26 -1.86 21.21
C GLU A 133 -8.01 -1.93 22.11
N TRP A 134 -6.96 -2.62 21.66
CA TRP A 134 -5.69 -2.67 22.38
C TRP A 134 -4.97 -1.33 22.31
N ALA A 135 -5.01 -0.68 21.15
CA ALA A 135 -4.49 0.68 20.98
C ALA A 135 -5.23 1.70 21.88
N VAL A 136 -6.57 1.61 21.97
CA VAL A 136 -7.35 2.42 22.92
C VAL A 136 -6.84 2.25 24.35
N THR A 137 -6.67 0.99 24.78
CA THR A 137 -6.19 0.67 26.14
C THR A 137 -4.79 1.24 26.37
N PHE A 138 -3.91 1.12 25.40
CA PHE A 138 -2.55 1.64 25.46
C PHE A 138 -2.52 3.17 25.56
N PHE A 139 -3.19 3.87 24.64
CA PHE A 139 -3.22 5.33 24.65
C PHE A 139 -3.92 5.89 25.89
N ALA A 140 -4.91 5.17 26.45
CA ALA A 140 -5.51 5.52 27.72
C ALA A 140 -4.50 5.41 28.88
N ALA A 141 -3.69 4.36 28.90
CA ALA A 141 -2.60 4.23 29.88
C ALA A 141 -1.56 5.34 29.73
N LEU A 142 -1.16 5.69 28.50
CA LEU A 142 -0.27 6.84 28.27
C LEU A 142 -0.88 8.16 28.75
N ALA A 143 -2.16 8.41 28.44
CA ALA A 143 -2.84 9.62 28.89
C ALA A 143 -2.95 9.72 30.42
N GLN A 144 -2.98 8.59 31.14
CA GLN A 144 -2.89 8.58 32.60
C GLN A 144 -1.46 8.82 33.10
N GLN A 145 -0.47 8.24 32.44
CA GLN A 145 0.94 8.38 32.81
C GLN A 145 1.51 9.78 32.49
N TYR A 146 0.92 10.47 31.52
CA TYR A 146 1.32 11.77 31.00
C TYR A 146 0.09 12.72 30.87
N PRO A 147 -0.53 13.13 31.98
CA PRO A 147 -1.82 13.83 31.97
C PRO A 147 -1.77 15.26 31.43
N ALA A 148 -0.56 15.82 31.27
CA ALA A 148 -0.34 17.14 30.69
C ALA A 148 0.04 17.07 29.19
N GLU A 149 0.21 15.87 28.62
CA GLU A 149 0.68 15.72 27.24
C GLU A 149 -0.50 15.69 26.26
N PRO A 150 -0.70 16.74 25.43
CA PRO A 150 -1.84 16.80 24.51
C PRO A 150 -1.81 15.68 23.47
N ALA A 151 -0.61 15.22 23.07
CA ALA A 151 -0.44 14.17 22.07
C ALA A 151 -1.09 12.84 22.51
N ALA A 152 -0.97 12.45 23.79
CA ALA A 152 -1.59 11.24 24.32
C ALA A 152 -3.11 11.24 24.08
N TYR A 153 -3.76 12.39 24.34
CA TYR A 153 -5.19 12.56 24.17
C TYR A 153 -5.62 12.66 22.69
N VAL A 154 -4.79 13.24 21.80
CA VAL A 154 -5.04 13.21 20.34
C VAL A 154 -5.07 11.76 19.84
N HIS A 155 -4.04 10.97 20.17
CA HIS A 155 -3.97 9.58 19.72
C HIS A 155 -5.03 8.69 20.36
N LEU A 156 -5.38 8.92 21.63
CA LEU A 156 -6.52 8.28 22.28
C LEU A 156 -7.84 8.62 21.56
N GLY A 157 -8.04 9.87 21.17
CA GLY A 157 -9.19 10.30 20.36
C GLY A 157 -9.26 9.56 19.03
N ARG A 158 -8.13 9.43 18.32
CA ARG A 158 -8.05 8.67 17.05
C ARG A 158 -8.40 7.21 17.24
N ALA A 159 -7.88 6.58 18.29
CA ALA A 159 -8.17 5.17 18.60
C ALA A 159 -9.65 4.97 18.96
N TYR A 160 -10.27 5.89 19.72
CA TYR A 160 -11.71 5.85 20.00
C TYR A 160 -12.57 6.01 18.74
N VAL A 161 -12.15 6.83 17.76
CA VAL A 161 -12.84 6.90 16.46
C VAL A 161 -12.80 5.55 15.74
N ALA A 162 -11.64 4.88 15.72
CA ALA A 162 -11.48 3.61 15.04
C ALA A 162 -12.34 2.47 15.61
N VAL A 163 -12.67 2.53 16.91
CA VAL A 163 -13.62 1.58 17.56
C VAL A 163 -15.06 2.09 17.60
N GLY A 164 -15.36 3.21 16.92
CA GLY A 164 -16.71 3.80 16.87
C GLY A 164 -17.18 4.48 18.17
N ALA A 165 -16.30 4.68 19.15
CA ALA A 165 -16.61 5.30 20.44
C ALA A 165 -16.59 6.83 20.37
N ARG A 166 -17.51 7.41 19.59
CA ARG A 166 -17.56 8.84 19.26
C ARG A 166 -17.48 9.78 20.48
N GLU A 167 -18.31 9.57 21.50
CA GLU A 167 -18.34 10.47 22.68
C GLU A 167 -17.03 10.45 23.48
N LYS A 168 -16.38 9.28 23.55
CA LYS A 168 -15.07 9.16 24.19
C LYS A 168 -13.99 9.85 23.36
N ALA A 169 -14.07 9.75 22.03
CA ALA A 169 -13.16 10.47 21.14
C ALA A 169 -13.27 11.99 21.30
N LEU A 170 -14.50 12.52 21.34
CA LEU A 170 -14.75 13.95 21.60
C LEU A 170 -14.16 14.39 22.94
N THR A 171 -14.39 13.61 24.00
CA THR A 171 -13.84 13.90 25.32
C THR A 171 -12.31 13.97 25.29
N ALA A 172 -11.66 13.03 24.61
CA ALA A 172 -10.21 13.01 24.46
C ALA A 172 -9.70 14.21 23.65
N TYR A 173 -10.30 14.51 22.49
CA TYR A 173 -9.87 15.65 21.68
C TYR A 173 -10.11 17.00 22.37
N ARG A 174 -11.21 17.17 23.12
CA ARG A 174 -11.47 18.38 23.92
C ARG A 174 -10.39 18.54 25.00
N LYS A 175 -10.01 17.44 25.65
CA LYS A 175 -8.90 17.45 26.62
C LYS A 175 -7.58 17.85 25.96
N ALA A 176 -7.24 17.27 24.80
CA ALA A 176 -6.06 17.65 24.04
C ALA A 176 -6.07 19.15 23.66
N HIS A 177 -7.19 19.65 23.15
CA HIS A 177 -7.36 21.05 22.76
C HIS A 177 -7.28 21.99 23.97
N SER A 178 -7.79 21.59 25.15
CA SER A 178 -7.65 22.39 26.38
C SER A 178 -6.20 22.51 26.88
N LEU A 179 -5.35 21.52 26.56
CA LEU A 179 -3.94 21.50 26.94
C LEU A 179 -3.06 22.29 25.95
N ALA A 180 -3.38 22.24 24.66
CA ALA A 180 -2.67 22.96 23.60
C ALA A 180 -3.66 23.46 22.52
N PRO A 181 -4.30 24.64 22.73
CA PRO A 181 -5.33 25.16 21.83
C PRO A 181 -4.85 25.42 20.40
N GLU A 182 -3.57 25.72 20.23
CA GLU A 182 -2.90 26.00 18.96
C GLU A 182 -2.52 24.75 18.16
N LYS A 183 -2.60 23.55 18.77
CA LYS A 183 -2.23 22.30 18.09
C LYS A 183 -3.34 21.88 17.13
N GLU A 184 -3.00 21.85 15.83
CA GLU A 184 -3.96 21.60 14.75
C GLU A 184 -4.60 20.20 14.83
N ASP A 185 -3.88 19.17 15.27
CA ASP A 185 -4.38 17.78 15.31
C ASP A 185 -5.64 17.61 16.16
N ALA A 186 -5.69 18.22 17.35
CA ALA A 186 -6.85 18.14 18.24
C ALA A 186 -8.05 18.88 17.63
N LEU A 187 -7.79 20.04 17.03
CA LEU A 187 -8.79 20.85 16.33
C LEU A 187 -9.37 20.10 15.12
N LEU A 188 -8.53 19.40 14.36
CA LEU A 188 -8.95 18.54 13.25
C LEU A 188 -9.81 17.37 13.74
N GLY A 189 -9.42 16.72 14.84
CA GLY A 189 -10.21 15.67 15.47
C GLY A 189 -11.60 16.15 15.89
N LEU A 190 -11.68 17.30 16.55
CA LEU A 190 -12.94 17.94 16.94
C LEU A 190 -13.79 18.36 15.73
N ARG A 191 -13.19 18.94 14.68
CA ARG A 191 -13.89 19.27 13.43
C ARG A 191 -14.42 18.02 12.72
N ARG A 192 -13.62 16.95 12.66
CA ARG A 192 -14.02 15.66 12.06
C ARG A 192 -15.23 15.07 12.77
N LEU A 193 -15.37 15.33 14.06
CA LEU A 193 -16.50 14.88 14.87
C LEU A 193 -17.59 15.94 15.06
N ASP A 194 -17.53 17.07 14.34
CA ASP A 194 -18.51 18.16 14.35
C ASP A 194 -18.72 18.83 15.73
N ASP A 195 -17.65 18.97 16.53
CA ASP A 195 -17.74 19.49 17.90
C ASP A 195 -17.60 21.00 18.03
N LEU A 196 -16.78 21.61 17.19
CA LEU A 196 -16.37 23.02 17.35
C LEU A 196 -17.40 24.02 16.85
N GLY A 197 -18.57 23.54 16.43
CA GLY A 197 -19.46 24.28 15.57
C GLY A 197 -18.77 24.53 14.24
N SER A 198 -19.43 24.18 13.15
CA SER A 198 -18.92 24.58 11.85
C SER A 198 -18.76 26.11 11.84
N ARG A 199 -17.58 26.65 11.46
CA ARG A 199 -17.49 28.01 10.89
C ARG A 199 -18.18 28.02 9.51
N ARG A 200 -19.41 27.53 9.45
CA ARG A 200 -20.29 27.63 8.29
C ARG A 200 -21.45 28.47 8.74
N ARG A 201 -21.82 29.41 7.87
CA ARG A 201 -23.12 30.08 7.96
C ARG A 201 -24.16 28.98 8.16
N GLU A 202 -25.01 29.12 9.17
CA GLU A 202 -26.04 28.15 9.54
C GLU A 202 -27.10 27.92 8.44
N ASP A 203 -26.98 28.54 7.27
CA ASP A 203 -28.09 28.62 6.33
C ASP A 203 -27.92 27.78 5.06
N GLU A 204 -26.72 27.24 4.78
CA GLU A 204 -26.51 26.34 3.64
C GLU A 204 -25.47 25.28 4.00
N GLY A 205 -25.89 24.26 4.76
CA GLY A 205 -25.12 23.02 4.90
C GLY A 205 -24.82 22.41 3.52
N TRP A 206 -23.87 21.47 3.44
CA TRP A 206 -23.78 20.61 2.26
C TRP A 206 -25.03 19.75 2.21
N SER A 207 -26.05 20.20 1.49
CA SER A 207 -27.19 19.37 1.14
C SER A 207 -26.79 18.51 -0.05
N VAL A 208 -26.56 17.23 0.18
CA VAL A 208 -26.65 16.28 -0.93
C VAL A 208 -28.13 16.12 -1.29
N PRO A 209 -28.50 16.02 -2.58
CA PRO A 209 -29.90 15.94 -3.01
C PRO A 209 -30.54 14.57 -2.68
N TYR A 210 -29.96 13.82 -1.74
CA TYR A 210 -30.33 12.47 -1.33
C TYR A 210 -30.00 12.27 0.16
N SER A 211 -30.71 11.37 0.84
CA SER A 211 -30.39 11.00 2.23
C SER A 211 -29.13 10.13 2.30
N ILE A 212 -28.45 10.12 3.45
CA ILE A 212 -27.32 9.21 3.71
C ILE A 212 -27.78 7.73 3.68
N ASP A 213 -28.98 7.43 4.17
CA ASP A 213 -29.51 6.06 4.10
C ASP A 213 -29.61 5.58 2.65
N LEU A 214 -30.24 6.38 1.79
CA LEU A 214 -30.28 6.12 0.33
C LEU A 214 -28.89 5.98 -0.30
N LEU A 215 -27.87 6.71 0.17
CA LEU A 215 -26.49 6.59 -0.34
C LEU A 215 -25.85 5.24 0.02
N LEU A 216 -26.23 4.66 1.16
CA LEU A 216 -25.68 3.42 1.71
C LEU A 216 -26.52 2.18 1.35
N GLU A 217 -27.68 2.37 0.71
CA GLU A 217 -28.49 1.27 0.19
C GLU A 217 -27.75 0.52 -0.95
N ALA A 218 -28.05 -0.77 -1.09
CA ALA A 218 -27.53 -1.55 -2.19
C ALA A 218 -28.02 -0.98 -3.54
N PRO A 219 -27.17 -0.90 -4.58
CA PRO A 219 -27.56 -0.32 -5.85
C PRO A 219 -28.71 -1.11 -6.49
N THR A 220 -29.72 -0.40 -6.94
CA THR A 220 -30.88 -0.98 -7.63
C THR A 220 -30.50 -1.50 -9.01
N VAL A 221 -31.30 -2.43 -9.54
CA VAL A 221 -31.15 -2.91 -10.93
C VAL A 221 -31.18 -1.74 -11.92
N ARG A 222 -32.02 -0.73 -11.69
CA ARG A 222 -32.13 0.44 -12.55
C ARG A 222 -30.84 1.27 -12.56
N GLU A 223 -30.23 1.50 -11.40
CA GLU A 223 -28.97 2.25 -11.29
C GLU A 223 -27.82 1.49 -11.97
N ILE A 224 -27.72 0.18 -11.73
CA ILE A 224 -26.74 -0.67 -12.40
C ILE A 224 -26.92 -0.60 -13.92
N THR A 225 -28.16 -0.70 -14.42
CA THR A 225 -28.45 -0.58 -15.86
C THR A 225 -28.07 0.80 -16.40
N LEU A 226 -28.33 1.88 -15.66
CA LEU A 226 -27.97 3.24 -16.07
C LEU A 226 -26.45 3.41 -16.16
N VAL A 227 -25.69 2.89 -15.19
CA VAL A 227 -24.23 2.92 -15.19
C VAL A 227 -23.67 2.13 -16.38
N LYS A 228 -24.19 0.91 -16.63
CA LYS A 228 -23.79 0.11 -17.80
C LYS A 228 -24.10 0.82 -19.12
N LYS A 229 -25.26 1.47 -19.22
CA LYS A 229 -25.62 2.28 -20.40
C LYS A 229 -24.64 3.43 -20.59
N ARG A 230 -24.34 4.21 -19.54
CA ARG A 230 -23.36 5.30 -19.58
C ARG A 230 -21.98 4.81 -20.04
N TRP A 231 -21.54 3.64 -19.59
CA TRP A 231 -20.28 3.06 -20.06
C TRP A 231 -20.33 2.71 -21.55
N SER A 232 -21.42 2.11 -22.03
CA SER A 232 -21.57 1.75 -23.45
C SER A 232 -21.65 2.95 -24.40
N GLU A 233 -22.04 4.12 -23.91
CA GLU A 233 -22.12 5.36 -24.69
C GLU A 233 -20.76 6.07 -24.82
N ARG A 234 -19.71 5.62 -24.11
CA ARG A 234 -18.37 6.21 -24.19
C ARG A 234 -17.68 5.78 -25.47
N ASP A 235 -17.26 6.75 -26.28
CA ASP A 235 -16.43 6.49 -27.46
C ASP A 235 -14.96 6.38 -27.07
N LEU A 236 -14.48 5.15 -26.90
CA LEU A 236 -13.09 4.85 -26.58
C LEU A 236 -12.23 4.59 -27.83
N SER A 237 -12.69 5.01 -29.02
CA SER A 237 -11.89 4.92 -30.24
C SER A 237 -10.64 5.80 -30.13
N VAL A 238 -9.48 5.16 -30.30
CA VAL A 238 -8.18 5.85 -30.22
C VAL A 238 -7.84 6.54 -31.53
N LYS A 239 -7.38 7.79 -31.42
CA LYS A 239 -6.97 8.67 -32.53
C LYS A 239 -5.52 9.10 -32.33
N ASP A 240 -4.92 9.65 -33.38
CA ASP A 240 -3.59 10.29 -33.34
C ASP A 240 -2.51 9.44 -32.64
N VAL A 241 -2.48 8.14 -32.95
CA VAL A 241 -1.54 7.20 -32.33
C VAL A 241 -0.14 7.44 -32.87
N VAL A 242 0.81 7.74 -31.98
CA VAL A 242 2.21 8.05 -32.30
C VAL A 242 3.14 7.21 -31.43
N ILE A 243 4.20 6.66 -32.01
CA ILE A 243 5.33 6.09 -31.26
C ILE A 243 6.24 7.26 -30.87
N GLU A 244 6.26 7.61 -29.60
CA GLU A 244 7.06 8.72 -29.05
C GLU A 244 8.52 8.32 -28.85
N LEU A 245 8.71 7.06 -28.47
CA LEU A 245 10.02 6.49 -28.19
C LEU A 245 9.96 4.97 -28.37
N GLU A 246 11.02 4.41 -28.93
CA GLU A 246 11.23 2.97 -29.01
C GLU A 246 12.66 2.68 -28.59
N ALA A 247 12.85 1.69 -27.72
CA ALA A 247 14.16 1.32 -27.20
C ALA A 247 14.26 -0.19 -26.99
N GLU A 248 15.43 -0.74 -27.29
CA GLU A 248 15.81 -2.07 -26.81
C GLU A 248 16.05 -2.01 -25.30
N VAL A 249 15.53 -2.99 -24.58
CA VAL A 249 15.60 -3.06 -23.12
C VAL A 249 16.01 -4.45 -22.65
N ALA A 250 16.77 -4.46 -21.55
CA ALA A 250 17.11 -5.67 -20.82
C ALA A 250 16.86 -5.42 -19.33
N PHE A 251 15.91 -6.17 -18.74
CA PHE A 251 15.54 -6.11 -17.33
C PHE A 251 15.60 -7.51 -16.74
N GLN A 252 16.63 -7.83 -15.95
CA GLN A 252 16.80 -9.15 -15.33
C GLN A 252 16.58 -10.32 -16.33
N HIS A 253 15.40 -10.95 -16.31
CA HIS A 253 15.02 -12.10 -17.15
C HIS A 253 14.29 -11.72 -18.45
N PHE A 254 14.06 -10.43 -18.70
CA PHE A 254 13.37 -9.93 -19.89
C PHE A 254 14.34 -9.20 -20.80
N VAL A 255 14.35 -9.56 -22.09
CA VAL A 255 15.07 -8.84 -23.15
C VAL A 255 14.10 -8.62 -24.30
N GLY A 256 13.99 -7.39 -24.78
CA GLY A 256 13.01 -7.06 -25.82
C GLY A 256 12.96 -5.58 -26.15
N THR A 257 11.80 -5.13 -26.64
CA THR A 257 11.56 -3.75 -27.03
C THR A 257 10.55 -3.11 -26.09
N ALA A 258 10.81 -1.87 -25.71
CA ALA A 258 9.86 -0.97 -25.06
C ALA A 258 9.46 0.12 -26.04
N ALA A 259 8.16 0.24 -26.33
CA ALA A 259 7.60 1.29 -27.16
C ALA A 259 6.68 2.17 -26.31
N ILE A 260 6.96 3.47 -26.27
CA ILE A 260 6.12 4.48 -25.64
C ILE A 260 5.22 5.08 -26.71
N PHE A 261 3.92 5.01 -26.50
CA PHE A 261 2.91 5.56 -27.38
C PHE A 261 2.28 6.80 -26.77
N SER A 262 1.92 7.76 -27.62
CA SER A 262 0.86 8.71 -27.31
C SER A 262 -0.36 8.45 -28.20
N HIS A 263 -1.55 8.79 -27.71
CA HIS A 263 -2.81 8.67 -28.43
C HIS A 263 -3.83 9.65 -27.86
N THR A 264 -4.84 10.01 -28.67
CA THR A 264 -5.98 10.82 -28.25
C THR A 264 -7.19 9.92 -27.99
N VAL A 265 -7.82 10.06 -26.83
CA VAL A 265 -9.11 9.45 -26.50
C VAL A 265 -9.95 10.44 -25.70
N LEU A 266 -11.25 10.53 -26.00
CA LEU A 266 -12.18 11.48 -25.36
C LEU A 266 -11.68 12.94 -25.34
N GLY A 267 -10.90 13.34 -26.35
CA GLY A 267 -10.39 14.71 -26.51
C GLY A 267 -9.17 15.08 -25.66
N SER A 268 -8.51 14.09 -25.05
CA SER A 268 -7.27 14.30 -24.29
C SER A 268 -6.17 13.37 -24.80
N ARG A 269 -4.92 13.86 -24.81
CA ARG A 269 -3.75 13.06 -25.18
C ARG A 269 -3.23 12.28 -23.98
N HIS A 270 -3.07 10.98 -24.15
CA HIS A 270 -2.60 10.04 -23.13
C HIS A 270 -1.38 9.27 -23.62
N PHE A 271 -0.55 8.86 -22.68
CA PHE A 271 0.66 8.09 -22.92
C PHE A 271 0.55 6.67 -22.36
N GLY A 272 1.40 5.77 -22.84
CA GLY A 272 1.52 4.43 -22.31
C GLY A 272 2.68 3.68 -22.92
N ALA A 273 3.13 2.64 -22.24
CA ALA A 273 4.22 1.80 -22.70
C ALA A 273 3.72 0.41 -23.09
N VAL A 274 4.29 -0.17 -24.14
CA VAL A 274 4.12 -1.58 -24.49
C VAL A 274 5.49 -2.24 -24.55
N PHE A 275 5.64 -3.38 -23.87
CA PHE A 275 6.86 -4.17 -23.86
C PHE A 275 6.61 -5.52 -24.52
N VAL A 276 7.52 -5.93 -25.42
CA VAL A 276 7.46 -7.21 -26.12
C VAL A 276 8.83 -7.86 -26.10
N HIS A 277 8.89 -9.16 -25.79
CA HIS A 277 10.17 -9.86 -25.75
C HIS A 277 10.79 -10.00 -27.16
N ALA A 278 12.12 -10.05 -27.22
CA ALA A 278 12.83 -10.24 -28.48
C ALA A 278 12.47 -11.59 -29.13
N GLY A 279 12.28 -11.59 -30.45
CA GLY A 279 11.96 -12.80 -31.23
C GLY A 279 10.53 -13.31 -31.09
N ALA A 280 9.63 -12.54 -30.46
CA ALA A 280 8.20 -12.81 -30.44
C ALA A 280 7.64 -12.96 -31.86
N LYS A 281 6.74 -13.93 -32.05
CA LYS A 281 6.03 -14.11 -33.33
C LYS A 281 4.74 -13.31 -33.32
N THR A 282 4.23 -12.98 -34.49
CA THR A 282 2.90 -12.37 -34.67
C THR A 282 1.83 -13.16 -33.91
N ALA A 283 0.99 -12.46 -33.15
CA ALA A 283 -0.10 -12.99 -32.33
C ALA A 283 0.29 -14.14 -31.38
N SER A 284 1.52 -14.12 -30.83
CA SER A 284 2.00 -15.18 -29.95
C SER A 284 2.02 -14.82 -28.47
N CYS A 285 2.09 -13.53 -28.14
CA CYS A 285 2.25 -13.05 -26.77
C CYS A 285 0.90 -12.68 -26.13
N PRO A 286 0.40 -13.42 -25.12
CA PRO A 286 -0.67 -12.93 -24.26
C PRO A 286 -0.35 -11.54 -23.72
N ILE A 287 -1.39 -10.72 -23.55
CA ILE A 287 -1.26 -9.40 -22.96
C ILE A 287 -1.45 -9.49 -21.44
N LEU A 288 -0.52 -8.90 -20.70
CA LEU A 288 -0.69 -8.60 -19.29
C LEU A 288 -0.62 -7.08 -19.08
N MET A 289 -1.79 -6.46 -18.90
CA MET A 289 -1.90 -5.03 -18.65
C MET A 289 -1.73 -4.74 -17.17
N GLU A 290 -0.71 -3.97 -16.77
CA GLU A 290 -0.48 -3.58 -15.37
C GLU A 290 -0.93 -2.14 -15.12
N ILE A 291 -1.91 -1.95 -14.25
CA ILE A 291 -2.43 -0.64 -13.87
C ILE A 291 -1.87 -0.24 -12.50
N LYS A 292 -1.17 0.89 -12.47
CA LYS A 292 -0.57 1.47 -11.27
C LYS A 292 -1.65 1.92 -10.27
N GLY A 293 -1.35 1.78 -8.98
CA GLY A 293 -2.13 2.42 -7.91
C GLY A 293 -1.80 3.91 -7.74
N VAL A 294 -2.74 4.64 -7.16
CA VAL A 294 -2.61 6.05 -6.83
C VAL A 294 -2.00 6.19 -5.42
N SER A 295 -1.26 7.28 -5.20
CA SER A 295 -0.85 7.71 -3.87
C SER A 295 -1.22 9.18 -3.67
N SER A 296 -1.30 9.61 -2.41
CA SER A 296 -1.61 11.01 -2.04
C SER A 296 -0.64 12.02 -2.65
N GLY A 297 0.61 11.62 -2.87
CA GLY A 297 1.65 12.47 -3.48
C GLY A 297 1.66 12.46 -5.01
N TYR A 298 0.82 11.64 -5.67
CA TYR A 298 0.80 11.48 -7.13
C TYR A 298 2.18 11.31 -7.76
N PHE A 299 3.06 10.52 -7.12
CA PHE A 299 4.41 10.32 -7.63
C PHE A 299 4.37 9.72 -9.06
N PRO A 300 5.34 10.03 -9.93
CA PRO A 300 5.36 9.53 -11.32
C PRO A 300 5.35 8.00 -11.44
N LEU A 301 4.85 7.46 -12.55
CA LEU A 301 5.00 6.07 -12.94
C LEU A 301 6.40 5.89 -13.54
N ASP A 302 7.36 5.46 -12.73
CA ASP A 302 8.72 5.18 -13.21
C ASP A 302 8.85 3.72 -13.64
N ILE A 303 9.12 3.53 -14.94
CA ILE A 303 9.30 2.23 -15.58
C ILE A 303 10.71 2.06 -16.14
N THR A 304 11.67 2.90 -15.71
CA THR A 304 13.07 2.87 -16.18
C THR A 304 13.75 1.52 -15.87
N GLN A 305 13.37 0.87 -14.77
CA GLN A 305 13.85 -0.46 -14.39
C GLN A 305 12.86 -1.57 -14.77
N GLY A 306 11.98 -1.28 -15.74
CA GLY A 306 10.87 -2.14 -16.14
C GLY A 306 9.64 -2.02 -15.21
N PRO A 307 8.44 -2.36 -15.72
CA PRO A 307 7.23 -2.44 -14.91
C PRO A 307 7.37 -3.48 -13.79
N LYS A 308 6.58 -3.33 -12.73
CA LYS A 308 6.73 -4.18 -11.54
C LYS A 308 6.34 -5.63 -11.83
N ILE A 309 5.34 -5.85 -12.67
CA ILE A 309 4.89 -7.19 -13.04
C ILE A 309 6.00 -8.00 -13.72
N LEU A 310 6.83 -7.35 -14.55
CA LEU A 310 7.98 -7.98 -15.21
C LEU A 310 8.96 -8.55 -14.17
N ARG A 311 9.31 -7.75 -13.16
CA ARG A 311 10.19 -8.16 -12.05
C ARG A 311 9.57 -9.24 -11.16
N THR A 312 8.24 -9.32 -11.11
CA THR A 312 7.53 -10.29 -10.26
C THR A 312 7.44 -11.67 -10.91
N LEU A 313 7.42 -11.75 -12.25
CA LEU A 313 7.28 -13.01 -12.98
C LEU A 313 8.59 -13.79 -13.17
N GLY A 314 9.75 -13.17 -12.94
CA GLY A 314 11.04 -13.84 -13.07
C GLY A 314 11.26 -14.42 -14.48
N GLU A 315 11.64 -15.70 -14.55
CA GLU A 315 11.91 -16.43 -15.81
C GLU A 315 10.68 -16.51 -16.75
N GLU A 316 9.48 -16.39 -16.20
CA GLU A 316 8.23 -16.41 -16.96
C GLU A 316 7.94 -15.09 -17.68
N SER A 317 8.74 -14.05 -17.40
CA SER A 317 8.54 -12.70 -17.95
C SER A 317 8.58 -12.64 -19.48
N GLY A 318 9.32 -13.54 -20.13
CA GLY A 318 9.40 -13.62 -21.60
C GLY A 318 8.15 -14.18 -22.28
N LYS A 319 7.14 -14.65 -21.54
CA LYS A 319 5.93 -15.27 -22.13
C LYS A 319 4.83 -14.27 -22.51
N PHE A 320 4.93 -13.01 -22.08
CA PHE A 320 3.86 -12.02 -22.20
C PHE A 320 4.33 -10.76 -22.94
N ALA A 321 3.38 -10.06 -23.52
CA ALA A 321 3.50 -8.64 -23.83
C ALA A 321 2.87 -7.83 -22.69
N TYR A 322 3.48 -6.72 -22.33
CA TYR A 322 3.04 -5.89 -21.19
C TYR A 322 2.51 -4.57 -21.68
N VAL A 323 1.33 -4.19 -21.20
CA VAL A 323 0.70 -2.91 -21.53
C VAL A 323 0.59 -2.08 -20.25
N ILE A 324 1.25 -0.93 -20.23
CA ILE A 324 1.40 -0.11 -19.02
C ILE A 324 0.82 1.28 -19.28
N PRO A 325 -0.44 1.56 -18.87
CA PRO A 325 -1.03 2.87 -19.06
C PRO A 325 -0.46 3.95 -18.13
N CYS A 326 -0.19 5.12 -18.70
CA CYS A 326 -0.06 6.38 -17.96
C CYS A 326 -1.44 7.03 -17.90
N LEU A 327 -2.12 6.91 -16.77
CA LEU A 327 -3.52 7.31 -16.66
C LEU A 327 -3.66 8.85 -16.73
N ARG A 328 -4.87 9.35 -16.97
CA ARG A 328 -5.12 10.80 -17.04
C ARG A 328 -4.51 11.61 -15.89
N GLY A 329 -3.82 12.68 -16.26
CA GLY A 329 -3.16 13.58 -15.32
C GLY A 329 -1.98 12.97 -14.57
N GLU A 330 -1.52 11.77 -14.94
CA GLU A 330 -0.29 11.14 -14.45
C GLU A 330 0.93 11.50 -15.32
N THR A 331 2.12 11.30 -14.74
CA THR A 331 3.40 11.38 -15.45
C THR A 331 4.07 10.02 -15.46
N MET A 332 4.55 9.58 -16.62
CA MET A 332 5.39 8.40 -16.80
C MET A 332 6.86 8.82 -17.01
N ILE A 333 7.79 8.07 -16.44
CA ILE A 333 9.23 8.23 -16.60
C ILE A 333 9.81 6.95 -17.20
N PHE A 334 10.63 7.11 -18.24
CA PHE A 334 11.37 6.02 -18.85
C PHE A 334 12.74 6.52 -19.29
N GLY A 335 13.79 6.07 -18.60
CA GLY A 335 15.13 6.62 -18.77
C GLY A 335 15.16 8.09 -18.34
N GLU A 336 15.67 8.96 -19.20
CA GLU A 336 15.69 10.41 -18.96
C GLU A 336 14.41 11.11 -19.43
N HIS A 337 13.50 10.39 -20.08
CA HIS A 337 12.30 10.95 -20.68
C HIS A 337 11.12 11.01 -19.70
N ARG A 338 10.32 12.06 -19.83
CA ARG A 338 9.09 12.27 -19.07
C ARG A 338 7.92 12.47 -20.02
N PHE A 339 6.84 11.74 -19.78
CA PHE A 339 5.62 11.75 -20.59
C PHE A 339 4.42 12.07 -19.71
N GLU A 340 3.65 13.12 -20.01
CA GLU A 340 2.56 13.59 -19.16
C GLU A 340 1.22 13.40 -19.87
N SER A 341 0.37 12.53 -19.32
CA SER A 341 -0.99 12.32 -19.82
C SER A 341 -1.89 13.48 -19.39
N GLU A 342 -2.67 14.00 -20.32
CA GLU A 342 -3.62 15.08 -20.06
C GLU A 342 -4.84 14.59 -19.25
N GLY A 343 -5.70 15.53 -18.85
CA GLY A 343 -6.97 15.24 -18.20
C GLY A 343 -6.94 15.35 -16.67
N ASN A 344 -8.13 15.21 -16.07
CA ASN A 344 -8.31 15.38 -14.63
C ASN A 344 -7.97 14.10 -13.86
N ARG A 345 -6.86 14.13 -13.11
CA ARG A 345 -6.41 13.04 -12.24
C ARG A 345 -7.38 12.65 -11.12
N THR A 346 -8.34 13.50 -10.76
CA THR A 346 -9.37 13.13 -9.77
C THR A 346 -10.43 12.21 -10.35
N ASN A 347 -10.52 12.07 -11.68
CA ASN A 347 -11.31 11.04 -12.35
C ASN A 347 -10.55 9.70 -12.38
N ALA A 348 -10.14 9.25 -11.20
CA ALA A 348 -9.21 8.14 -11.00
C ALA A 348 -9.83 6.75 -11.19
N TRP A 349 -11.12 6.67 -11.56
CA TRP A 349 -11.88 5.42 -11.65
C TRP A 349 -12.41 5.20 -13.06
N ASP A 350 -13.53 5.87 -13.38
CA ASP A 350 -14.18 5.72 -14.67
C ASP A 350 -13.28 6.19 -15.79
N GLY A 351 -12.68 7.36 -15.62
CA GLY A 351 -11.75 7.93 -16.58
C GLY A 351 -10.48 7.10 -16.71
N ALA A 352 -9.84 6.76 -15.60
CA ALA A 352 -8.67 5.91 -15.62
C ALA A 352 -8.91 4.55 -16.31
N ALA A 353 -10.08 3.95 -16.12
CA ALA A 353 -10.45 2.70 -16.81
C ALA A 353 -10.58 2.89 -18.32
N ASP A 354 -11.11 4.03 -18.77
CA ASP A 354 -11.16 4.36 -20.20
C ASP A 354 -9.75 4.48 -20.80
N ASP A 355 -8.84 5.16 -20.11
CA ASP A 355 -7.47 5.38 -20.58
C ASP A 355 -6.72 4.03 -20.71
N ALA A 356 -6.94 3.12 -19.75
CA ALA A 356 -6.39 1.77 -19.80
C ALA A 356 -6.93 0.97 -20.99
N ILE A 357 -8.25 1.00 -21.23
CA ILE A 357 -8.89 0.33 -22.38
C ILE A 357 -8.44 0.94 -23.72
N ALA A 358 -8.24 2.26 -23.75
CA ALA A 358 -7.74 2.98 -24.91
C ALA A 358 -6.33 2.52 -25.26
N LEU A 359 -5.40 2.49 -24.29
CA LEU A 359 -4.05 1.99 -24.54
C LEU A 359 -4.03 0.50 -24.94
N LEU A 360 -4.89 -0.33 -24.36
CA LEU A 360 -5.05 -1.71 -24.82
C LEU A 360 -5.39 -1.77 -26.31
N SER A 361 -6.26 -0.87 -26.78
CA SER A 361 -6.63 -0.77 -28.19
C SER A 361 -5.46 -0.27 -29.07
N VAL A 362 -4.61 0.61 -28.54
CA VAL A 362 -3.34 0.98 -29.18
C VAL A 362 -2.42 -0.23 -29.33
N ALA A 363 -2.21 -1.00 -28.27
CA ALA A 363 -1.35 -2.18 -28.30
C ALA A 363 -1.84 -3.21 -29.34
N LEU A 364 -3.14 -3.53 -29.34
CA LEU A 364 -3.74 -4.44 -30.31
C LEU A 364 -3.62 -3.97 -31.77
N ARG A 365 -3.60 -2.64 -31.99
CA ARG A 365 -3.49 -2.05 -33.33
C ARG A 365 -2.05 -1.96 -33.82
N MET A 366 -1.12 -1.65 -32.92
CA MET A 366 0.23 -1.22 -33.28
C MET A 366 1.29 -2.31 -33.12
N ILE A 367 1.03 -3.34 -32.31
CA ILE A 367 2.01 -4.37 -31.96
C ILE A 367 1.56 -5.72 -32.51
N PRO A 368 2.11 -6.20 -33.65
CA PRO A 368 1.68 -7.44 -34.29
C PRO A 368 1.84 -8.70 -33.42
N GLU A 369 2.77 -8.69 -32.47
CA GLU A 369 3.14 -9.84 -31.64
C GLU A 369 2.11 -10.15 -30.56
N VAL A 370 1.27 -9.17 -30.17
CA VAL A 370 0.26 -9.39 -29.13
C VAL A 370 -0.86 -10.29 -29.62
N ASP A 371 -1.29 -11.20 -28.76
CA ASP A 371 -2.38 -12.13 -29.01
C ASP A 371 -3.71 -11.53 -28.51
N PRO A 372 -4.63 -11.12 -29.42
CA PRO A 372 -5.90 -10.52 -29.05
C PRO A 372 -6.85 -11.48 -28.33
N SER A 373 -6.60 -12.79 -28.37
CA SER A 373 -7.45 -13.80 -27.73
C SER A 373 -7.14 -14.01 -26.24
N ARG A 374 -5.95 -13.59 -25.79
CA ARG A 374 -5.42 -13.84 -24.44
C ARG A 374 -5.01 -12.52 -23.78
N ILE A 375 -5.98 -11.81 -23.21
CA ILE A 375 -5.77 -10.51 -22.57
C ILE A 375 -6.13 -10.59 -21.09
N TYR A 376 -5.19 -10.22 -20.23
CA TYR A 376 -5.35 -10.20 -18.78
C TYR A 376 -4.96 -8.82 -18.25
N CYS A 377 -5.60 -8.41 -17.16
CA CYS A 377 -5.31 -7.14 -16.50
C CYS A 377 -4.95 -7.38 -15.02
N SER A 378 -4.01 -6.61 -14.49
CA SER A 378 -3.58 -6.66 -13.10
C SER A 378 -3.47 -5.25 -12.54
N GLY A 379 -3.74 -5.09 -11.25
CA GLY A 379 -3.54 -3.82 -10.57
C GLY A 379 -3.50 -3.97 -9.05
N LYS A 380 -2.75 -3.07 -8.40
CA LYS A 380 -2.64 -3.00 -6.94
C LYS A 380 -3.32 -1.75 -6.39
N SER A 381 -3.98 -1.86 -5.23
CA SER A 381 -4.67 -0.75 -4.58
C SER A 381 -5.71 -0.15 -5.55
N SER A 382 -5.77 1.18 -5.73
CA SER A 382 -6.70 1.80 -6.68
C SER A 382 -6.55 1.25 -8.11
N GLY A 383 -5.34 0.88 -8.53
CA GLY A 383 -5.11 0.28 -9.84
C GLY A 383 -5.81 -1.06 -10.00
N GLY A 384 -5.99 -1.82 -8.91
CA GLY A 384 -6.78 -3.05 -8.90
C GLY A 384 -8.28 -2.78 -9.11
N THR A 385 -8.81 -1.71 -8.54
CA THR A 385 -10.20 -1.28 -8.78
C THR A 385 -10.39 -0.81 -10.22
N VAL A 386 -9.43 -0.05 -10.77
CA VAL A 386 -9.43 0.34 -12.19
C VAL A 386 -9.36 -0.89 -13.10
N ALA A 387 -8.55 -1.90 -12.74
CA ALA A 387 -8.47 -3.16 -13.48
C ALA A 387 -9.79 -3.94 -13.47
N LEU A 388 -10.50 -3.97 -12.33
CA LEU A 388 -11.84 -4.56 -12.23
C LEU A 388 -12.84 -3.82 -13.11
N LEU A 389 -12.82 -2.48 -13.07
CA LEU A 389 -13.67 -1.65 -13.93
C LEU A 389 -13.38 -1.88 -15.42
N ALA A 390 -12.11 -1.95 -15.80
CA ALA A 390 -11.70 -2.24 -17.18
C ALA A 390 -12.21 -3.61 -17.63
N GLY A 391 -11.99 -4.65 -16.83
CA GLY A 391 -12.46 -6.02 -17.13
C GLY A 391 -13.98 -6.15 -17.18
N GLN A 392 -14.72 -5.34 -16.42
CA GLN A 392 -16.19 -5.31 -16.47
C GLN A 392 -16.73 -4.61 -17.73
N ARG A 393 -15.97 -3.67 -18.30
CA ARG A 393 -16.38 -2.86 -19.45
C ARG A 393 -15.93 -3.44 -20.78
N ASP A 394 -14.81 -4.13 -20.81
CA ASP A 394 -14.19 -4.62 -22.04
C ASP A 394 -14.08 -6.14 -22.07
N HIS A 395 -14.96 -6.77 -22.86
CA HIS A 395 -15.05 -8.22 -22.99
C HIS A 395 -13.81 -8.89 -23.63
N ARG A 396 -12.88 -8.09 -24.17
CA ARG A 396 -11.60 -8.61 -24.68
C ARG A 396 -10.73 -9.07 -23.51
N ILE A 397 -10.84 -8.42 -22.34
CA ILE A 397 -10.14 -8.80 -21.10
C ILE A 397 -10.78 -10.08 -20.54
N LYS A 398 -10.00 -11.16 -20.44
CA LYS A 398 -10.45 -12.50 -20.04
C LYS A 398 -10.30 -12.79 -18.56
N GLY A 399 -9.47 -12.03 -17.86
CA GLY A 399 -9.27 -12.16 -16.43
C GLY A 399 -8.65 -10.92 -15.83
N VAL A 400 -8.99 -10.69 -14.55
CA VAL A 400 -8.46 -9.58 -13.75
C VAL A 400 -7.82 -10.12 -12.48
N LEU A 401 -6.59 -9.71 -12.21
CA LEU A 401 -5.87 -9.94 -10.97
C LEU A 401 -5.86 -8.64 -10.15
N ALA A 402 -6.78 -8.52 -9.19
CA ALA A 402 -6.93 -7.33 -8.36
C ALA A 402 -6.30 -7.52 -6.97
N TRP A 403 -5.25 -6.77 -6.66
CA TRP A 403 -4.50 -6.89 -5.40
C TRP A 403 -4.84 -5.77 -4.43
N SER A 404 -5.39 -6.10 -3.25
CA SER A 404 -5.80 -5.13 -2.23
C SER A 404 -6.67 -4.00 -2.82
N ALA A 405 -7.56 -4.37 -3.74
CA ALA A 405 -8.36 -3.41 -4.50
C ALA A 405 -9.54 -2.90 -3.66
N PRO A 406 -9.60 -1.61 -3.31
CA PRO A 406 -10.74 -1.03 -2.63
C PRO A 406 -11.98 -1.08 -3.53
N THR A 407 -12.98 -1.88 -3.18
CA THR A 407 -14.24 -2.00 -3.93
C THR A 407 -15.45 -1.47 -3.16
N ASP A 408 -15.35 -1.37 -1.84
CA ASP A 408 -16.31 -0.70 -0.97
C ASP A 408 -15.68 0.56 -0.37
N TRP A 409 -16.03 1.71 -0.95
CA TRP A 409 -15.46 2.99 -0.54
C TRP A 409 -16.04 3.47 0.80
N PHE A 410 -17.25 3.05 1.16
CA PHE A 410 -17.80 3.43 2.45
C PHE A 410 -17.10 2.67 3.57
N ALA A 411 -16.84 1.37 3.39
CA ALA A 411 -16.02 0.59 4.31
C ALA A 411 -14.61 1.20 4.49
N LEU A 412 -13.93 1.56 3.40
CA LEU A 412 -12.58 2.16 3.49
C LEU A 412 -12.55 3.51 4.21
N MET A 413 -13.58 4.35 4.05
CA MET A 413 -13.67 5.63 4.78
C MET A 413 -14.02 5.44 6.26
N THR A 414 -14.74 4.37 6.62
CA THR A 414 -15.06 4.06 8.02
C THR A 414 -13.86 3.55 8.81
N TYR A 415 -12.88 2.89 8.17
CA TYR A 415 -11.67 2.36 8.83
C TYR A 415 -10.48 3.35 8.92
N GLY A 416 -10.72 4.65 8.75
CA GLY A 416 -9.74 5.67 9.13
C GLY A 416 -8.65 5.95 8.09
N GLY A 417 -9.07 6.29 6.88
CA GLY A 417 -8.27 7.13 5.99
C GLY A 417 -7.96 8.50 6.58
#